data_AF-A0A7D7SIQ3-F1
#
_entry.id   AF-A0A7D7SIQ3-F1
#
_cell.length_a   1.000
_cell.length_b   1.000
_cell.length_c   1.000
_cell.angle_alpha   90.00
_cell.angle_beta   90.00
_cell.angle_gamma   90.00
#
_symmetry.space_group_name_H-M   'P 1'
#
loop_
_entity.id
_entity.type
_entity.pdbx_description
1 polymer ?
#
loop_
_entity_poly.entity_id
_entity_poly.type
_entity_poly.pdbx_seq_one_letter_code
_entity_poly.pdbx_strand_id
1 'polypeptide(L)'
;MKAFVLMCALIGVAATAQAKDLFICHNSDIHVLVSRSGNTLHYTAWPDGGSRSRPALRLRGGVQRAEGSGVCAHRVWTFRSGPYRYQVSDGGCYSDEAPEDYTGRVTVSRNGETVSRFYCHDL
;
A
#
# COMPACT_ATOMS: atom_id res chain seq x y z
N MET A 1 -39.08 49.50 -2.79
CA MET A 1 -37.78 49.08 -3.38
C MET A 1 -37.28 47.90 -2.54
N LYS A 2 -37.23 46.68 -3.10
CA LYS A 2 -36.82 45.47 -2.38
C LYS A 2 -35.32 45.24 -2.62
N ALA A 3 -34.51 45.25 -1.56
CA ALA A 3 -33.11 44.86 -1.63
C ALA A 3 -33.02 43.33 -1.67
N PHE A 4 -32.42 42.80 -2.75
CA PHE A 4 -32.06 41.39 -2.87
C PHE A 4 -30.63 41.23 -2.33
N VAL A 5 -30.48 40.57 -1.18
CA VAL A 5 -29.18 40.20 -0.63
C VAL A 5 -28.72 38.94 -1.36
N LEU A 6 -27.65 39.06 -2.17
CA LEU A 6 -26.96 37.92 -2.76
C LEU A 6 -26.09 37.27 -1.68
N MET A 7 -26.55 36.15 -1.11
CA MET A 7 -25.69 35.24 -0.35
C MET A 7 -24.84 34.45 -1.35
N CYS A 8 -23.57 34.83 -1.51
CA CYS A 8 -22.57 33.97 -2.13
C CYS A 8 -22.32 32.76 -1.22
N ALA A 9 -22.98 31.65 -1.51
CA ALA A 9 -22.64 30.36 -0.93
C ALA A 9 -21.25 29.96 -1.42
N LEU A 10 -20.25 30.05 -0.54
CA LEU A 10 -18.94 29.46 -0.75
C LEU A 10 -19.10 27.94 -0.72
N ILE A 11 -19.32 27.32 -1.88
CA ILE A 11 -19.23 25.87 -2.04
C ILE A 11 -17.74 25.53 -1.96
N GLY A 12 -17.26 25.27 -0.75
CA GLY A 12 -15.96 24.67 -0.54
C GLY A 12 -15.97 23.25 -1.08
N VAL A 13 -15.46 23.05 -2.29
CA VAL A 13 -15.20 21.71 -2.82
C VAL A 13 -14.01 21.16 -2.03
N ALA A 14 -14.29 20.34 -1.02
CA ALA A 14 -13.26 19.51 -0.42
C ALA A 14 -12.77 18.54 -1.49
N ALA A 15 -11.61 18.81 -2.07
CA ALA A 15 -10.94 17.89 -2.98
C ALA A 15 -10.67 16.60 -2.21
N THR A 16 -11.50 15.58 -2.41
CA THR A 16 -11.22 14.24 -1.95
C THR A 16 -10.01 13.77 -2.75
N ALA A 17 -8.85 13.72 -2.11
CA ALA A 17 -7.64 13.25 -2.77
C ALA A 17 -7.87 11.80 -3.22
N GLN A 18 -8.09 11.62 -4.52
CA GLN A 18 -8.32 10.31 -5.11
C GLN A 18 -7.13 9.40 -4.77
N ALA A 19 -7.43 8.22 -4.24
CA ALA A 19 -6.40 7.25 -3.92
C ALA A 19 -5.79 6.75 -5.24
N LYS A 20 -4.46 6.86 -5.37
CA LYS A 20 -3.69 6.28 -6.45
C LYS A 20 -3.09 4.97 -5.99
N ASP A 21 -3.33 3.91 -6.73
CA ASP A 21 -2.67 2.63 -6.51
C ASP A 21 -1.20 2.73 -6.91
N LEU A 22 -0.32 2.29 -6.02
CA LEU A 22 1.14 2.35 -6.20
C LEU A 22 1.73 0.98 -6.46
N PHE A 23 1.19 -0.04 -5.81
CA PHE A 23 1.67 -1.41 -5.96
C PHE A 23 0.59 -2.40 -5.54
N ILE A 24 0.41 -3.43 -6.35
CA ILE A 24 -0.46 -4.56 -6.06
C ILE A 24 0.44 -5.79 -5.93
N CYS A 25 0.14 -6.60 -4.92
CA CYS A 25 0.86 -7.80 -4.60
C CYS A 25 -0.15 -8.89 -4.26
N HIS A 26 -0.20 -9.93 -5.07
CA HIS A 26 -1.18 -10.99 -4.97
C HIS A 26 -0.54 -12.38 -5.04
N ASN A 27 -1.06 -13.31 -4.25
CA ASN A 27 -0.89 -14.76 -4.41
C ASN A 27 -2.22 -15.46 -4.09
N SER A 28 -2.24 -16.80 -4.11
CA SER A 28 -3.45 -17.61 -3.87
C SER A 28 -4.12 -17.42 -2.51
N ASP A 29 -3.48 -16.75 -1.56
CA ASP A 29 -3.96 -16.60 -0.19
C ASP A 29 -4.30 -15.16 0.17
N ILE A 30 -3.66 -14.17 -0.46
CA ILE A 30 -3.77 -12.77 -0.06
C ILE A 30 -3.60 -11.81 -1.24
N HIS A 31 -4.41 -10.75 -1.22
CA HIS A 31 -4.28 -9.58 -2.04
C HIS A 31 -3.85 -8.39 -1.18
N VAL A 32 -2.79 -7.70 -1.56
CA VAL A 32 -2.24 -6.52 -0.89
C VAL A 32 -2.19 -5.36 -1.87
N LEU A 33 -2.69 -4.21 -1.42
CA LEU A 33 -2.62 -2.94 -2.13
C LEU A 33 -1.85 -1.92 -1.30
N VAL A 34 -0.82 -1.34 -1.90
CA VAL A 34 -0.23 -0.09 -1.46
C VAL A 34 -0.81 1.03 -2.31
N SER A 35 -1.46 2.00 -1.66
CA SER A 35 -2.02 3.17 -2.35
C SER A 35 -1.62 4.47 -1.65
N ARG A 36 -1.85 5.59 -2.33
CA ARG A 36 -1.58 6.94 -1.83
C ARG A 36 -2.78 7.84 -2.03
N SER A 37 -3.25 8.45 -0.95
CA SER A 37 -4.23 9.54 -0.98
C SER A 37 -3.56 10.81 -0.45
N GLY A 38 -3.39 11.80 -1.33
CA GLY A 38 -2.56 12.97 -1.05
C GLY A 38 -1.11 12.57 -0.74
N ASN A 39 -0.61 12.97 0.43
CA ASN A 39 0.73 12.57 0.91
C ASN A 39 0.72 11.33 1.83
N THR A 40 -0.45 10.70 2.03
CA THR A 40 -0.57 9.58 2.95
C THR A 40 -0.49 8.25 2.20
N LEU A 41 0.41 7.37 2.64
CA LEU A 41 0.47 5.98 2.20
C LEU A 41 -0.53 5.13 2.98
N HIS A 42 -1.15 4.19 2.26
CA HIS A 42 -2.08 3.21 2.79
C HIS A 42 -1.62 1.80 2.41
N TYR A 43 -1.76 0.87 3.34
CA TYR A 43 -1.62 -0.56 3.13
C TYR A 43 -2.99 -1.17 3.36
N THR A 44 -3.49 -1.93 2.39
CA THR A 44 -4.73 -2.68 2.55
C THR A 44 -4.50 -4.12 2.15
N ALA A 45 -4.99 -5.06 2.96
CA ALA A 45 -4.89 -6.48 2.67
C ALA A 45 -6.25 -7.18 2.80
N TRP A 46 -6.49 -8.10 1.88
CA TRP A 46 -7.66 -8.96 1.80
C TRP A 46 -7.22 -10.41 1.67
N PRO A 47 -7.83 -11.36 2.39
CA PRO A 47 -7.63 -12.78 2.08
C PRO A 47 -8.20 -13.07 0.69
N ASP A 48 -7.55 -13.95 -0.07
CA ASP A 48 -8.06 -14.38 -1.37
C ASP A 48 -9.36 -15.19 -1.20
N GLY A 49 -10.25 -15.10 -2.19
CA GLY A 49 -11.63 -15.60 -2.09
C GLY A 49 -12.54 -14.81 -1.10
N GLY A 50 -11.98 -13.88 -0.33
CA GLY A 50 -12.72 -12.94 0.50
C GLY A 50 -13.31 -11.78 -0.31
N SER A 51 -14.36 -11.15 0.21
CA SER A 51 -14.93 -9.97 -0.46
C SER A 51 -13.95 -8.79 -0.45
N ARG A 52 -13.63 -8.26 -1.64
CA ARG A 52 -12.81 -7.03 -1.78
C ARG A 52 -13.46 -5.80 -1.14
N SER A 53 -14.74 -5.83 -0.78
CA SER A 53 -15.41 -4.73 -0.09
C SER A 53 -15.02 -4.62 1.40
N ARG A 54 -14.51 -5.70 2.02
CA ARG A 54 -14.12 -5.72 3.44
C ARG A 54 -12.71 -6.28 3.62
N PRO A 55 -11.69 -5.43 3.68
CA PRO A 55 -10.33 -5.88 3.96
C PRO A 55 -10.18 -6.38 5.39
N ALA A 56 -9.29 -7.35 5.55
CA ALA A 56 -8.88 -7.85 6.86
C ALA A 56 -7.97 -6.86 7.59
N LEU A 57 -7.20 -6.06 6.85
CA LEU A 57 -6.29 -5.06 7.42
C LEU A 57 -6.26 -3.79 6.58
N ARG A 58 -6.34 -2.63 7.25
CA ARG A 58 -6.04 -1.30 6.69
C ARG A 58 -5.08 -0.57 7.62
N LEU A 59 -3.94 -0.14 7.10
CA LEU A 59 -2.99 0.71 7.79
C LEU A 59 -2.83 2.03 7.06
N ARG A 60 -2.61 3.11 7.82
CA ARG A 60 -2.41 4.47 7.33
C ARG A 60 -1.09 5.00 7.87
N GLY A 61 -0.37 5.76 7.05
CA GLY A 61 0.86 6.44 7.48
C GLY A 61 2.10 5.54 7.40
N GLY A 62 2.36 5.01 6.21
CA GLY A 62 3.62 4.33 5.90
C GLY A 62 4.73 5.27 5.42
N VAL A 63 5.92 4.72 5.24
CA VAL A 63 7.06 5.39 4.60
C VAL A 63 7.47 4.63 3.34
N GLN A 64 7.85 5.36 2.30
CA GLN A 64 8.45 4.80 1.09
C GLN A 64 9.94 5.13 1.06
N ARG A 65 10.75 4.15 0.70
CA ARG A 65 12.18 4.27 0.41
C ARG A 65 12.49 3.59 -0.92
N ALA A 66 13.63 3.93 -1.50
CA ALA A 66 14.26 3.16 -2.55
C ALA A 66 15.45 2.43 -1.93
N GLU A 67 15.60 1.15 -2.24
CA GLU A 67 16.70 0.30 -1.81
C GLU A 67 17.38 -0.31 -3.05
N GLY A 68 18.62 -0.80 -2.89
CA GLY A 68 19.43 -1.29 -4.00
C GLY A 68 20.07 -0.18 -4.85
N SER A 69 20.71 -0.58 -5.95
CA SER A 69 21.43 0.31 -6.85
C SER A 69 21.34 -0.14 -8.31
N GLY A 70 21.43 0.81 -9.25
CA GLY A 70 21.41 0.51 -10.68
C GLY A 70 20.14 -0.23 -11.09
N VAL A 71 20.29 -1.31 -11.86
CA VAL A 71 19.17 -2.15 -12.33
C VAL A 71 18.45 -2.90 -11.20
N CYS A 72 19.05 -2.96 -10.01
CA CYS A 72 18.48 -3.64 -8.84
C CYS A 72 17.75 -2.68 -7.88
N ALA A 73 17.65 -1.38 -8.23
CA ALA A 73 16.96 -0.40 -7.43
C ALA A 73 15.44 -0.69 -7.41
N HIS A 74 14.86 -0.78 -6.23
CA HIS A 74 13.45 -1.13 -6.02
C HIS A 74 12.86 -0.31 -4.88
N ARG A 75 11.53 -0.18 -4.86
CA ARG A 75 10.79 0.57 -3.84
C ARG A 75 10.44 -0.35 -2.68
N VAL A 76 10.50 0.23 -1.49
CA VAL A 76 10.11 -0.42 -0.25
C VAL A 76 9.14 0.47 0.50
N TRP A 77 7.96 -0.06 0.80
CA TRP A 77 6.95 0.58 1.65
C TRP A 77 6.93 -0.11 3.00
N THR A 78 7.02 0.67 4.08
CA THR A 78 6.94 0.16 5.46
C THR A 78 5.78 0.79 6.20
N PHE A 79 4.97 -0.04 6.86
CA PHE A 79 3.87 0.33 7.73
C PHE A 79 4.04 -0.29 9.11
N ARG A 80 3.42 0.29 10.14
CA ARG A 80 3.49 -0.19 11.52
C ARG A 80 2.10 -0.30 12.14
N SER A 81 1.91 -1.29 13.00
CA SER A 81 0.73 -1.45 13.85
C SER A 81 1.14 -2.13 15.16
N GLY A 82 1.27 -1.35 16.24
CA GLY A 82 1.82 -1.85 17.50
C GLY A 82 3.20 -2.51 17.31
N PRO A 83 3.39 -3.77 17.74
CA PRO A 83 4.66 -4.49 17.60
C PRO A 83 4.93 -4.98 16.16
N TYR A 84 3.96 -4.84 15.25
CA TYR A 84 4.05 -5.35 13.89
C TYR A 84 4.63 -4.31 12.92
N ARG A 85 5.51 -4.78 12.05
CA ARG A 85 6.02 -4.06 10.88
C ARG A 85 5.60 -4.83 9.63
N TYR A 86 5.02 -4.11 8.67
CA TYR A 86 4.62 -4.65 7.36
C TYR A 86 5.49 -3.97 6.32
N GLN A 87 6.31 -4.76 5.64
CA GLN A 87 7.15 -4.29 4.55
C GLN A 87 6.66 -4.90 3.25
N VAL A 88 6.41 -4.05 2.26
CA VAL A 88 6.09 -4.43 0.89
C VAL A 88 7.20 -3.89 0.01
N SER A 89 7.71 -4.71 -0.89
CA SER A 89 8.67 -4.29 -1.90
C SER A 89 8.24 -4.75 -3.26
N ASP A 90 8.46 -3.94 -4.28
CA ASP A 90 8.44 -4.46 -5.65
C ASP A 90 9.74 -5.25 -5.93
N GLY A 91 9.79 -5.89 -7.09
CA GLY A 91 10.87 -6.78 -7.50
C GLY A 91 12.20 -6.04 -7.60
N GLY A 92 13.22 -6.59 -6.95
CA GLY A 92 14.61 -6.17 -7.10
C GLY A 92 15.46 -7.32 -7.62
N CYS A 93 16.78 -7.17 -7.58
CA CYS A 93 17.67 -8.33 -7.68
C CYS A 93 17.70 -9.03 -6.32
N TYR A 94 16.67 -9.82 -5.99
CA TYR A 94 16.73 -10.68 -4.81
C TYR A 94 17.52 -11.96 -5.09
N SER A 95 17.89 -12.65 -4.01
CA SER A 95 18.63 -13.90 -4.05
C SER A 95 17.90 -14.99 -4.83
N ASP A 96 18.63 -16.06 -5.12
CA ASP A 96 18.28 -17.33 -5.77
C ASP A 96 17.05 -18.06 -5.19
N GLU A 97 16.43 -17.56 -4.12
CA GLU A 97 15.22 -18.11 -3.51
C GLU A 97 13.91 -17.48 -4.03
N ALA A 98 13.96 -16.41 -4.80
CA ALA A 98 12.77 -15.80 -5.38
C ALA A 98 12.28 -16.60 -6.61
N PRO A 99 10.97 -16.87 -6.76
CA PRO A 99 10.42 -17.45 -7.99
C PRO A 99 10.78 -16.62 -9.22
N GLU A 100 10.93 -17.22 -10.42
CA GLU A 100 11.40 -16.48 -11.61
C GLU A 100 10.47 -15.32 -12.03
N ASP A 101 9.18 -15.40 -11.72
CA ASP A 101 8.11 -14.52 -12.18
C ASP A 101 7.50 -13.63 -11.08
N TYR A 102 8.13 -13.59 -9.90
CA TYR A 102 7.66 -12.70 -8.83
C TYR A 102 7.83 -11.23 -9.21
N THR A 103 6.90 -10.39 -8.76
CA THR A 103 6.96 -8.93 -8.97
C THR A 103 7.14 -8.17 -7.67
N GLY A 104 7.08 -8.86 -6.53
CA GLY A 104 7.33 -8.27 -5.23
C GLY A 104 7.27 -9.25 -4.08
N ARG A 105 7.42 -8.69 -2.87
CA ARG A 105 7.46 -9.46 -1.63
C ARG A 105 6.79 -8.69 -0.51
N VAL A 106 6.11 -9.43 0.36
CA VAL A 106 5.65 -8.92 1.66
C VAL A 106 6.41 -9.63 2.77
N THR A 107 6.86 -8.87 3.74
CA THR A 107 7.44 -9.37 4.98
C THR A 107 6.71 -8.73 6.15
N VAL A 108 6.21 -9.58 7.06
CA VAL A 108 5.60 -9.15 8.32
C VAL A 108 6.53 -9.56 9.45
N SER A 109 6.89 -8.59 10.27
CA SER A 109 7.72 -8.81 11.45
C SER A 109 6.97 -8.41 12.72
N ARG A 110 7.21 -9.12 13.83
CA ARG A 110 6.71 -8.78 15.16
C ARG A 110 7.91 -8.60 16.08
N ASN A 111 8.05 -7.44 16.72
CA ASN A 111 9.21 -7.12 17.58
C ASN A 111 10.58 -7.36 16.89
N GLY A 112 10.66 -7.12 15.58
CA GLY A 112 11.87 -7.30 14.79
C GLY A 112 12.08 -8.71 14.21
N GLU A 113 11.35 -9.71 14.69
CA GLU A 113 11.42 -11.08 14.17
C GLU A 113 10.45 -11.28 12.99
N THR A 114 10.88 -11.93 11.92
CA THR A 114 10.00 -12.23 10.77
C THR A 114 9.02 -13.33 11.14
N VAL A 115 7.72 -13.02 11.10
CA VAL A 115 6.64 -13.97 11.40
C VAL A 115 5.89 -14.44 10.16
N SER A 116 6.05 -13.72 9.04
CA SER A 116 5.52 -14.14 7.74
C SER A 116 6.34 -13.50 6.62
N ARG A 117 6.54 -14.25 5.54
CA ARG A 117 7.15 -13.79 4.30
C ARG A 117 6.50 -14.52 3.14
N PHE A 118 6.16 -13.81 2.08
CA PHE A 118 5.69 -14.41 0.84
C PHE A 118 6.07 -13.55 -0.35
N TYR A 119 6.35 -14.22 -1.47
CA TYR A 119 6.48 -13.62 -2.77
C TYR A 119 5.10 -13.48 -3.41
N CYS A 120 4.98 -12.54 -4.33
CA CYS A 120 3.73 -12.26 -5.01
C CYS A 120 3.97 -11.77 -6.42
N HIS A 121 2.89 -11.78 -7.18
CA HIS A 121 2.82 -11.32 -8.55
C HIS A 121 1.94 -10.07 -8.65
N ASP A 122 2.18 -9.31 -9.72
CA ASP A 122 1.32 -8.24 -10.19
C ASP A 122 0.10 -8.89 -10.85
N LEU A 123 -1.05 -8.20 -10.87
CA LEU A 123 -2.26 -8.69 -11.53
C LEU A 123 -2.24 -8.43 -13.03
#